data_AF-A0A7C3HEQ4-F1
#
_entry.id   AF-A0A7C3HEQ4-F1
#
_cell.length_a   1.000
_cell.length_b   1.000
_cell.length_c   1.000
_cell.angle_alpha   90.00
_cell.angle_beta   90.00
_cell.angle_gamma   90.00
#
_symmetry.space_group_name_H-M   'P 1'
#
loop_
_entity.id
_entity.type
_entity.pdbx_description
1 polymer ?
#
loop_
_entity_poly.entity_id
_entity_poly.type
_entity_poly.pdbx_seq_one_letter_code
_entity_poly.pdbx_strand_id
1 'polypeptide(L)' 'MPPRLTYTVQEAASLLGVHEESLRREIRAGRLVASRLGRKLLIPVENLEEYIKKGQSVSQEAPRE' A
#
# COMPACT_ATOMS: atom_id res chain seq x y z
N MET A 1 -20.72 2.70 5.42
CA MET A 1 -19.39 2.61 6.07
C MET A 1 -18.72 3.96 5.90
N PRO A 2 -18.15 4.59 6.95
CA PRO A 2 -17.47 5.87 6.77
C PRO A 2 -16.30 5.70 5.79
N PRO A 3 -16.04 6.67 4.91
CA PRO A 3 -14.90 6.61 4.01
C PRO A 3 -13.62 6.60 4.87
N ARG A 4 -12.86 5.50 4.81
CA ARG A 4 -11.55 5.45 5.47
C ARG A 4 -10.62 6.34 4.66
N LEU A 5 -10.10 7.40 5.25
CA LEU A 5 -9.16 8.33 4.62
C LEU A 5 -7.73 7.77 4.52
N THR A 6 -7.43 6.71 5.29
CA THR A 6 -6.12 6.06 5.34
C THR A 6 -6.28 4.56 5.52
N TYR A 7 -5.44 3.78 4.84
CA TYR A 7 -5.32 2.33 5.00
C TYR A 7 -4.00 1.95 5.67
N THR A 8 -4.00 0.94 6.51
CA THR A 8 -2.72 0.35 6.95
C THR A 8 -2.02 -0.36 5.79
N VAL A 9 -0.72 -0.63 5.93
CA VAL A 9 0.04 -1.45 4.97
C VAL A 9 -0.66 -2.78 4.70
N GLN A 10 -1.21 -3.41 5.74
CA GLN A 10 -1.91 -4.68 5.62
C GLN A 10 -3.24 -4.54 4.85
N GLU A 11 -4.04 -3.50 5.14
CA GLU A 11 -5.28 -3.25 4.40
C GLU A 11 -5.01 -2.90 2.93
N ALA A 12 -4.01 -2.05 2.66
CA ALA A 12 -3.61 -1.70 1.30
C ALA A 12 -3.08 -2.92 0.54
N ALA A 13 -2.31 -3.78 1.22
CA ALA A 13 -1.83 -5.04 0.67
C ALA A 13 -2.99 -5.98 0.29
N SER A 14 -3.98 -6.16 1.17
CA SER A 14 -5.18 -6.95 0.87
C SER A 14 -6.05 -6.33 -0.23
N LEU A 15 -6.18 -5.00 -0.28
CA LEU A 15 -6.94 -4.30 -1.33
C LEU A 15 -6.29 -4.44 -2.71
N LEU A 16 -4.96 -4.37 -2.76
CA LEU A 16 -4.19 -4.49 -4.00
C LEU A 16 -3.91 -5.95 -4.38
N GLY A 17 -4.15 -6.91 -3.47
CA GLY A 17 -3.83 -8.32 -3.67
C GLY A 17 -2.32 -8.59 -3.71
N VAL A 18 -1.54 -7.82 -2.95
CA VAL A 18 -0.06 -7.89 -2.91
C VAL A 18 0.42 -8.24 -1.51
N HIS A 19 1.67 -8.70 -1.38
CA HIS A 19 2.26 -8.96 -0.08
C HIS A 19 2.59 -7.66 0.67
N GLU A 20 2.42 -7.68 2.00
CA GLU A 20 2.84 -6.57 2.88
C GLU A 20 4.32 -6.21 2.68
N GLU A 21 5.16 -7.21 2.40
CA GLU A 21 6.59 -7.00 2.16
C GLU A 21 6.86 -6.21 0.87
N SER A 22 6.18 -6.55 -0.23
CA SER A 22 6.26 -5.80 -1.48
C SER A 22 5.82 -4.35 -1.27
N LEU A 23 4.72 -4.15 -0.53
CA LEU A 23 4.24 -2.81 -0.21
C LEU A 23 5.24 -2.04 0.66
N ARG A 24 5.83 -2.67 1.68
CA ARG A 24 6.89 -2.07 2.51
C ARG A 24 8.13 -1.73 1.69
N ARG A 25 8.47 -2.54 0.70
CA ARG A 25 9.59 -2.30 -0.22
C ARG A 25 9.32 -1.07 -1.10
N GLU A 26 8.11 -0.93 -1.63
CA GLU A 26 7.67 0.26 -2.39
C GLU A 26 7.71 1.53 -1.53
N ILE A 27 7.29 1.43 -0.27
CA ILE A 27 7.33 2.54 0.69
C ILE A 27 8.78 2.92 0.98
N ARG A 28 9.67 1.94 1.23
CA ARG A 28 11.10 2.18 1.42
C ARG A 28 11.80 2.72 0.18
N ALA A 29 11.34 2.31 -1.01
CA ALA A 29 11.83 2.82 -2.29
C ALA A 29 11.35 4.25 -2.60
N GLY A 30 10.45 4.82 -1.78
CA GLY A 30 9.89 6.15 -1.99
C GLY A 30 8.83 6.20 -3.10
N ARG A 31 8.37 5.05 -3.59
CA ARG A 31 7.35 4.95 -4.64
C ARG A 31 5.93 5.07 -4.10
N LEU A 32 5.71 4.55 -2.90
CA LEU A 32 4.44 4.67 -2.18
C LEU A 32 4.63 5.52 -0.92
N VAL A 33 3.95 6.65 -0.84
CA VAL A 33 4.08 7.55 0.31
C VAL A 33 3.13 7.08 1.42
N ALA A 34 3.73 6.61 2.51
CA ALA A 34 3.02 6.25 3.73
C ALA A 34 3.39 7.21 4.88
N SER A 35 2.39 7.58 5.67
CA SER A 35 2.54 8.37 6.90
C SER A 35 2.59 7.45 8.12
N ARG A 36 3.59 7.63 8.97
CA ARG A 36 3.67 6.90 10.25
C ARG A 36 2.81 7.62 11.29
N LEU A 37 1.68 7.01 11.66
CA LEU A 37 0.83 7.49 12.76
C LEU A 37 1.14 6.67 14.01
N GLY A 38 1.98 7.23 14.88
CA GLY A 38 2.44 6.58 16.11
C GLY A 38 3.22 5.29 15.82
N ARG A 39 2.67 4.15 16.24
CA ARG A 39 3.27 2.82 16.03
C ARG A 39 2.84 2.15 14.72
N LYS A 40 1.87 2.72 14.00
CA LYS A 40 1.32 2.14 12.77
C LYS A 40 1.74 2.95 11.55
N LEU A 41 1.92 2.26 10.42
CA LEU A 41 2.15 2.88 9.13
C LEU A 41 0.81 2.94 8.38
N LEU A 42 0.39 4.15 8.02
CA LEU A 42 -0.86 4.44 7.34
C LEU A 42 -0.58 5.06 5.98
N ILE A 43 -1.29 4.60 4.96
CA ILE A 43 -1.19 5.05 3.58
C ILE A 43 -2.48 5.84 3.31
N PRO A 44 -2.39 7.14 3.01
CA PRO A 44 -3.54 7.93 2.59
C PRO A 44 -4.19 7.32 1.34
N VAL A 45 -5.52 7.34 1.26
CA VAL A 45 -6.22 6.84 0.07
C VAL A 45 -5.77 7.58 -1.18
N GLU A 46 -5.58 8.89 -1.09
CA GLU A 46 -5.12 9.72 -2.20
C GLU A 46 -3.79 9.21 -2.78
N ASN A 47 -2.84 8.85 -1.90
CA ASN A 47 -1.55 8.31 -2.33
C ASN A 47 -1.67 6.89 -2.90
N LEU A 48 -2.57 6.08 -2.35
CA LEU A 48 -2.84 4.73 -2.84
C LEU A 48 -3.49 4.78 -4.23
N GLU A 49 -4.48 5.65 -4.41
CA GLU A 49 -5.12 5.91 -5.70
C GLU A 49 -4.13 6.46 -6.70
N GLU A 50 -3.28 7.41 -6.30
CA GLU A 50 -2.24 7.95 -7.18
C GLU A 50 -1.22 6.88 -7.58
N TYR A 51 -0.89 5.96 -6.68
CA TYR A 51 -0.03 4.82 -6.95
C TYR A 51 -0.66 3.86 -7.97
N ILE A 52 -1.94 3.52 -7.81
CA ILE A 52 -2.71 2.71 -8.77
C ILE A 52 -2.78 3.43 -10.13
N LYS A 53 -3.07 4.73 -10.11
CA LYS A 53 -3.23 5.56 -11.31
C LYS A 53 -1.94 5.76 -12.08
N LYS A 54 -0.79 5.78 -11.40
CA LYS A 54 0.55 5.77 -12.03
C LYS A 54 0.87 4.47 -12.76
N GLY A 55 -0.03 3.48 -12.74
CA GLY A 55 0.11 2.25 -13.50
C GLY A 55 1.27 1.39 -13.01
N GLN A 56 1.67 1.56 -11.74
CA GLN A 56 2.60 0.65 -11.11
C GLN A 56 1.85 -0.66 -10.84
N SER A 57 1.77 -1.49 -11.87
CA SER A 57 1.47 -2.91 -11.75
C SER A 57 2.49 -3.46 -10.76
N VAL A 58 2.11 -3.56 -9.48
CA VAL A 58 2.88 -4.35 -8.53
C VAL A 58 2.93 -5.72 -9.17
N SER A 59 4.11 -6.09 -9.66
CA SER A 59 4.29 -7.34 -10.37
C SER A 59 3.78 -8.42 -9.43
N GLN A 60 2.74 -9.11 -9.89
CA GLN A 60 2.09 -10.19 -9.15
C GLN A 60 3.14 -11.27 -8.97
N GLU A 61 3.96 -11.17 -7.92
CA GLU A 61 4.77 -12.28 -7.46
C GLU A 61 3.78 -13.27 -6.86
N ALA A 62 3.55 -14.31 -7.67
CA ALA A 62 2.71 -15.46 -7.42
C ALA A 62 3.00 -16.09 -6.05
N PRO A 63 2.00 -16.76 -5.45
CA PRO A 63 2.14 -17.35 -4.13
C PRO A 63 3.27 -18.37 -4.14
N ARG A 64 4.20 -18.24 -3.19
CA ARG A 64 5.06 -19.34 -2.79
C ARG A 64 4.67 -19.80 -1.39
N GLU A 65 4.04 -20.97 -1.42
CA GLU A 65 3.84 -22.00 -0.37
C GLU A 65 2.72 -21.79 0.65
#